data_AF-A0A7C2B3Z0-F1
#
_entry.id   AF-A0A7C2B3Z0-F1
#
_cell.length_a   1.000
_cell.length_b   1.000
_cell.length_c   1.000
_cell.angle_alpha   90.00
_cell.angle_beta   90.00
_cell.angle_gamma   90.00
#
_symmetry.space_group_name_H-M   'P 1'
#
loop_
_entity.id
_entity.type
_entity.pdbx_description
1 polymer ?
#
loop_
_entity_poly.entity_id
_entity_poly.type
_entity_poly.pdbx_seq_one_letter_code
_entity_poly.pdbx_strand_id
1 'polypeptide(L)'
;MARWVVGLVIALASIYGNAHADCADVSNVTGWSYVDNHTIILYQYSKPIALLKVPWCYIYSTSQIRLLKTYMCSWDKILVDGNVCDVNELKRL
;
A
#
# COMPACT_ATOMS: atom_id res chain seq x y z
N MET A 1 -20.31 7.78 43.01
CA MET A 1 -20.46 6.86 41.86
C MET A 1 -19.55 7.30 40.71
N ALA A 2 -18.22 7.29 40.87
CA ALA A 2 -17.31 7.86 39.85
C ALA A 2 -15.94 7.16 39.75
N ARG A 3 -15.79 5.94 40.29
CA ARG A 3 -14.51 5.19 40.26
C ARG A 3 -14.34 4.29 39.03
N TRP A 4 -15.41 4.03 38.27
CA TRP A 4 -15.39 3.11 37.12
C TRP A 4 -15.13 3.81 35.79
N VAL A 5 -15.40 5.11 35.69
CA VAL A 5 -15.28 5.87 34.42
C VAL A 5 -13.82 6.13 34.07
N VAL A 6 -12.95 6.32 35.08
CA VAL A 6 -11.53 6.61 34.87
C VAL A 6 -10.78 5.41 34.28
N GLY A 7 -11.15 4.18 34.67
CA GLY A 7 -10.52 2.96 34.14
C GLY A 7 -10.84 2.70 32.66
N LEU A 8 -12.02 3.13 32.19
CA LEU A 8 -12.47 2.92 30.81
C LEU A 8 -11.74 3.84 29.83
N VAL A 9 -11.40 5.07 30.24
CA VAL A 9 -10.68 6.04 29.40
C VAL A 9 -9.22 5.61 29.15
N ILE A 10 -8.57 4.98 30.13
CA ILE A 10 -7.19 4.49 29.99
C ILE A 10 -7.13 3.28 29.06
N ALA A 11 -8.17 2.43 29.03
CA ALA A 11 -8.24 1.27 28.13
C ALA A 11 -8.51 1.64 26.67
N LEU A 12 -9.17 2.77 26.38
CA LEU A 12 -9.32 3.27 25.01
C LEU A 12 -8.06 3.94 24.46
N ALA A 13 -7.19 4.46 25.33
CA ALA A 13 -5.97 5.17 24.93
C ALA A 13 -4.83 4.24 24.48
N SER A 14 -4.95 2.93 24.62
CA SER A 14 -3.92 1.94 24.21
C SER A 14 -4.19 1.26 22.87
N ILE A 15 -5.28 1.63 22.17
CA ILE A 15 -5.64 1.08 20.84
C ILE A 15 -5.04 1.93 19.70
N TYR A 16 -4.14 2.87 19.99
CA TYR A 16 -3.22 3.43 18.99
C TYR A 16 -2.15 2.39 18.66
N GLY A 17 -2.60 1.23 18.15
CA GLY A 17 -1.74 0.29 17.48
C GLY A 17 -1.07 1.04 16.35
N ASN A 18 0.25 1.07 16.39
CA ASN A 18 1.08 1.63 15.33
C ASN A 18 0.63 1.01 14.00
N ALA A 19 -0.15 1.75 13.22
CA ALA A 19 -0.37 1.46 11.82
C ALA A 19 0.95 1.75 11.13
N HIS A 20 1.89 0.80 11.20
CA HIS A 20 3.10 0.84 10.43
C HIS A 20 2.65 0.70 8.97
N ALA A 21 2.53 1.84 8.29
CA ALA A 21 2.45 1.83 6.85
C ALA A 21 3.77 1.23 6.36
N ASP A 22 3.70 0.03 5.80
CA ASP A 22 4.85 -0.57 5.14
C ASP A 22 5.26 0.33 3.97
N CYS A 23 6.56 0.59 3.88
CA CYS A 23 7.16 1.42 2.85
C CYS A 23 8.26 0.64 2.14
N ALA A 24 8.40 0.84 0.83
CA ALA A 24 9.48 0.26 0.04
C ALA A 24 10.10 1.29 -0.92
N ASP A 25 11.39 1.08 -1.17
CA ASP A 25 12.09 1.75 -2.26
C ASP A 25 11.72 1.07 -3.58
N VAL A 26 11.12 1.85 -4.48
CA VAL A 26 10.65 1.45 -5.81
C VAL A 26 11.41 2.20 -6.92
N SER A 27 12.53 2.85 -6.58
CA SER A 27 13.36 3.63 -7.52
C SER A 27 13.87 2.82 -8.70
N ASN A 28 14.12 1.53 -8.49
CA ASN A 28 14.72 0.63 -9.48
C ASN A 28 13.73 -0.40 -10.04
N VAL A 29 12.43 -0.09 -10.01
CA VAL A 29 11.41 -0.95 -10.62
C VAL A 29 11.64 -1.00 -12.13
N THR A 30 11.86 -2.19 -12.66
CA THR A 30 12.03 -2.43 -14.10
C THR A 30 10.77 -3.01 -14.74
N GLY A 31 9.84 -3.52 -13.94
CA GLY A 31 8.61 -4.12 -14.42
C GLY A 31 7.62 -4.44 -13.31
N TRP A 32 6.46 -4.92 -13.71
CA TRP A 32 5.41 -5.35 -12.81
C TRP A 32 4.71 -6.58 -13.39
N SER A 33 4.03 -7.35 -12.54
CA SER A 33 3.16 -8.44 -12.97
C SER A 33 1.77 -8.27 -12.37
N TYR A 34 0.78 -8.69 -13.15
CA TYR A 34 -0.61 -8.75 -12.74
C TYR A 34 -0.83 -9.99 -11.85
N VAL A 35 -1.48 -9.79 -10.68
CA VAL A 35 -1.92 -10.88 -9.80
C VAL A 35 -3.43 -11.03 -9.89
N ASP A 36 -4.14 -9.94 -9.64
CA ASP A 36 -5.60 -9.84 -9.76
C ASP A 36 -6.00 -8.41 -10.13
N ASN A 37 -7.31 -8.18 -10.29
CA ASN A 37 -7.88 -6.91 -10.72
C ASN A 37 -7.50 -5.70 -9.86
N HIS A 38 -6.92 -5.89 -8.66
CA HIS A 38 -6.55 -4.82 -7.74
C HIS A 38 -5.14 -5.02 -7.15
N THR A 39 -4.38 -6.00 -7.63
CA THR A 39 -3.12 -6.40 -7.02
C THR A 39 -2.04 -6.64 -8.07
N ILE A 40 -0.86 -6.08 -7.83
CA ILE A 40 0.32 -6.24 -8.67
C ILE A 40 1.55 -6.56 -7.84
N ILE A 41 2.54 -7.17 -8.48
CA ILE A 41 3.89 -7.32 -7.93
C ILE A 41 4.84 -6.47 -8.75
N LEU A 42 5.67 -5.68 -8.08
CA LEU A 42 6.74 -4.91 -8.68
C LEU A 42 8.03 -5.74 -8.68
N TYR A 43 8.78 -5.62 -9.78
CA TYR A 43 10.03 -6.32 -9.99
C TYR A 43 11.18 -5.36 -10.22
N GLN A 44 12.33 -5.74 -9.68
CA GLN A 44 13.63 -5.23 -10.05
C GLN A 44 14.37 -6.36 -10.79
N TYR A 45 14.48 -6.22 -12.11
CA TYR A 45 14.89 -7.29 -13.03
C TYR A 45 14.02 -8.55 -12.84
N SER A 46 14.61 -9.63 -12.33
CA SER A 46 13.92 -10.90 -12.05
C SER A 46 13.49 -11.05 -10.59
N LYS A 47 13.79 -10.08 -9.71
CA LYS A 47 13.50 -10.15 -8.29
C LYS A 47 12.19 -9.41 -7.96
N PRO A 48 11.20 -10.07 -7.33
CA PRO A 48 10.03 -9.37 -6.78
C PRO A 48 10.49 -8.52 -5.58
N ILE A 49 10.07 -7.25 -5.53
CA ILE A 49 10.49 -6.32 -4.46
C ILE A 49 9.33 -5.85 -3.59
N ALA A 50 8.13 -5.77 -4.15
CA ALA A 50 6.96 -5.30 -3.44
C ALA A 50 5.67 -5.83 -4.08
N LEU A 51 4.64 -6.03 -3.26
CA LEU A 51 3.26 -6.26 -3.68
C LEU A 51 2.47 -4.99 -3.36
N LEU A 52 1.69 -4.51 -4.33
CA LEU A 52 0.83 -3.34 -4.16
C LEU A 52 -0.62 -3.74 -4.37
N LYS A 53 -1.49 -3.17 -3.53
CA LYS A 53 -2.94 -3.33 -3.61
C LYS A 53 -3.62 -1.97 -3.82
N VAL A 54 -4.37 -1.84 -4.90
CA VAL A 54 -5.11 -0.64 -5.31
C VAL A 54 -6.60 -0.98 -5.43
N PRO A 55 -7.32 -1.13 -4.30
CA PRO A 55 -8.69 -1.67 -4.29
C PRO A 55 -9.73 -0.82 -5.00
N TRP A 56 -9.43 0.45 -5.29
CA TRP A 56 -10.35 1.39 -5.93
C TRP A 56 -10.07 1.60 -7.42
N CYS A 57 -9.11 0.85 -7.98
CA CYS A 57 -8.77 0.88 -9.39
C CYS A 57 -8.66 -0.52 -9.96
N TYR A 58 -9.33 -0.74 -11.09
CA TYR A 58 -9.18 -1.97 -11.85
C TYR A 58 -7.88 -1.95 -12.64
N ILE A 59 -7.10 -3.01 -12.51
CA ILE A 59 -5.90 -3.29 -13.27
C ILE A 59 -6.19 -4.47 -14.18
N TYR A 60 -5.75 -4.38 -15.43
CA TYR A 60 -5.75 -5.48 -16.38
C TYR A 60 -4.31 -5.87 -16.69
N SER A 61 -4.10 -7.06 -17.24
CA SER A 61 -2.76 -7.51 -17.68
C SER A 61 -2.14 -6.60 -18.75
N THR A 62 -2.94 -5.79 -19.43
CA THR A 62 -2.52 -4.82 -20.44
C THR A 62 -2.44 -3.38 -19.94
N SER A 63 -2.78 -3.13 -18.67
CA SER A 63 -2.79 -1.78 -18.10
C SER A 63 -1.39 -1.16 -18.08
N GLN A 64 -1.31 0.16 -18.18
CA GLN A 64 -0.06 0.90 -18.03
C GLN A 64 0.08 1.42 -16.61
N ILE A 65 1.11 0.97 -15.90
CA ILE A 65 1.38 1.38 -14.51
C ILE A 65 2.56 2.34 -14.48
N ARG A 66 2.36 3.50 -13.85
CA ARG A 66 3.44 4.48 -13.60
C ARG A 66 3.50 4.82 -12.13
N LEU A 67 4.69 4.67 -11.56
CA LEU A 67 4.98 5.07 -10.19
C LEU A 67 5.30 6.57 -10.18
N LEU A 68 4.75 7.28 -9.19
CA LEU A 68 4.91 8.74 -9.07
C LEU A 68 6.10 9.14 -8.18
N LYS A 69 6.64 8.19 -7.41
CA LYS A 69 7.70 8.39 -6.43
C LYS A 69 8.69 7.24 -6.47
N THR A 70 9.90 7.50 -6.01
CA THR A 70 10.97 6.50 -5.84
C THR A 70 10.88 5.74 -4.53
N TYR A 71 10.23 6.33 -3.52
CA TYR A 71 9.93 5.69 -2.25
C TYR A 71 8.44 5.78 -2.00
N MET A 72 7.80 4.65 -1.73
CA MET A 72 6.35 4.55 -1.62
C MET A 72 5.96 3.84 -0.33
N CYS A 73 4.88 4.32 0.28
CA CYS A 73 4.24 3.72 1.44
C CYS A 73 2.79 3.32 1.13
N SER A 74 2.16 2.56 2.02
CA SER A 74 0.70 2.46 2.01
C SER A 74 0.07 3.86 2.01
N TRP A 75 -1.02 4.01 1.26
CA TRP A 75 -1.76 5.24 0.96
C TRP A 75 -1.11 6.22 -0.03
N ASP A 76 0.03 5.86 -0.63
CA ASP A 76 0.56 6.63 -1.75
C ASP A 76 -0.25 6.44 -3.04
N LYS A 77 0.07 7.25 -4.05
CA LYS A 77 -0.65 7.29 -5.33
C LYS A 77 0.22 6.76 -6.46
N ILE A 78 -0.40 6.01 -7.36
CA ILE A 78 0.17 5.59 -8.65
C ILE A 78 -0.75 6.00 -9.79
N LEU A 79 -0.28 5.89 -11.02
CA LEU A 79 -1.12 5.98 -12.20
C LEU A 79 -1.37 4.58 -12.77
N VAL A 80 -2.63 4.26 -13.04
CA VAL A 80 -3.05 3.09 -13.80
C VAL A 80 -3.86 3.58 -14.99
N ASP A 81 -3.38 3.33 -16.21
CA ASP A 81 -4.00 3.78 -17.46
C ASP A 81 -4.27 5.30 -17.50
N GLY A 82 -3.39 6.07 -16.84
CA GLY A 82 -3.50 7.53 -16.74
C GLY A 82 -4.41 8.03 -15.61
N ASN A 83 -5.11 7.15 -14.89
CA ASN A 83 -5.92 7.51 -13.73
C ASN A 83 -5.11 7.43 -12.44
N VAL A 84 -5.32 8.39 -11.54
CA VAL A 84 -4.69 8.39 -10.22
C VAL A 84 -5.38 7.38 -9.31
N CYS A 85 -4.61 6.45 -8.78
CA CYS A 85 -5.08 5.34 -7.97
C CYS A 85 -4.37 5.32 -6.61
N ASP A 86 -5.14 5.18 -5.55
CA ASP A 86 -4.62 5.07 -4.19
C ASP A 86 -4.20 3.62 -3.89
N VAL A 87 -2.95 3.47 -3.46
CA VAL A 87 -2.39 2.20 -2.99
C VAL A 87 -2.83 2.04 -1.54
N ASN A 88 -3.74 1.12 -1.26
CA ASN A 88 -4.19 0.87 0.12
C ASN A 88 -3.13 0.13 0.93
N GLU A 89 -2.43 -0.81 0.28
CA GLU A 89 -1.44 -1.66 0.93
C GLU A 89 -0.23 -1.78 0.03
N LEU A 90 0.95 -1.62 0.63
CA LEU A 90 2.23 -1.91 0.02
C LEU A 90 2.97 -2.86 0.94
N LYS A 91 3.41 -4.01 0.42
CA LYS A 91 4.13 -5.02 1.19
C LYS A 91 5.47 -5.30 0.55
N ARG A 92 6.56 -5.12 1.28
CA ARG A 92 7.91 -5.49 0.83
C ARG A 92 8.07 -7.02 0.78
N LEU A 93 8.73 -7.53 -0.27
CA LEU A 93 9.02 -8.94 -0.50
C LEU A 93 10.51 -9.26 -0.38
#